data_AF-A0A382L5N0-F1
#
_entry.id   AF-A0A382L5N0-F1
#
_cell.length_a   1.000
_cell.length_b   1.000
_cell.length_c   1.000
_cell.angle_alpha   90.00
_cell.angle_beta   90.00
_cell.angle_gamma   90.00
#
_symmetry.space_group_name_H-M   'P 1'
#
loop_
_entity.id
_entity.type
_entity.pdbx_description
1 polymer ?
#
loop_
_entity_poly.entity_id
_entity_poly.type
_entity_poly.pdbx_seq_one_letter_code
_entity_poly.pdbx_strand_id
1 'polypeptide(L)'
;MSWYFLHACDLQPGSHRSFRCNPRFVENAQTAYRQLQSMSDADLLLVGGDLTRDGSIHDFELEEAKAQLDALPYAHYAIPGNMDTGNKWAPGPGGTGRDDPALMMEPAQLDNFSRYFGEMPWSVVH
;
A
#
# COMPACT_ATOMS: atom_id res chain seq x y z
N MET A 1 25.80 15.43 -10.98
CA MET A 1 24.67 15.06 -10.10
C MET A 1 24.56 13.55 -10.14
N SER A 2 24.42 12.91 -8.97
CA SER A 2 24.15 11.47 -8.89
C SER A 2 22.64 11.30 -8.80
N TRP A 3 22.07 10.47 -9.66
CA TRP A 3 20.66 10.11 -9.57
C TRP A 3 20.50 9.01 -8.52
N TYR A 4 19.49 9.11 -7.66
CA TYR A 4 19.13 8.03 -6.75
C TYR A 4 17.64 8.06 -6.38
N PHE A 5 17.15 6.91 -5.93
CA PHE A 5 15.76 6.74 -5.53
C PHE A 5 15.67 6.08 -4.15
N LEU A 6 14.52 6.24 -3.53
CA LEU A 6 14.14 5.59 -2.28
C LEU A 6 13.17 4.45 -2.56
N HIS A 7 13.16 3.44 -1.71
CA HIS A 7 12.19 2.36 -1.76
C HIS A 7 11.61 2.13 -0.36
N ALA A 8 10.28 2.06 -0.26
CA ALA A 8 9.56 1.76 0.97
C ALA A 8 8.47 0.73 0.71
N CYS A 9 8.17 -0.11 1.70
CA CYS A 9 7.11 -1.11 1.65
C CYS A 9 6.65 -1.41 3.08
N ASP A 10 5.51 -2.10 3.21
CA ASP A 10 5.04 -2.66 4.48
C ASP A 10 4.91 -1.64 5.62
N LEU A 11 4.47 -0.41 5.30
CA LEU A 11 4.24 0.63 6.30
C LEU A 11 3.09 0.25 7.24
N GLN A 12 2.01 -0.30 6.67
CA GLN A 12 0.84 -0.86 7.35
C GLN A 12 0.43 -0.15 8.66
N PRO A 13 0.29 1.19 8.68
CA PRO A 13 0.02 1.94 9.92
C PRO A 13 -1.32 1.57 10.54
N GLY A 14 -2.28 1.20 9.68
CA GLY A 14 -3.70 1.22 9.99
C GLY A 14 -4.19 2.65 10.24
N SER A 15 -5.40 2.76 10.74
CA SER A 15 -6.01 4.05 11.07
C SER A 15 -6.77 3.98 12.37
N HIS A 16 -6.83 5.09 13.11
CA HIS A 16 -7.65 5.22 14.32
C HIS A 16 -9.15 5.04 14.07
N ARG A 17 -9.57 5.09 12.80
CA ARG A 17 -10.94 4.80 12.35
C ARG A 17 -11.19 3.30 12.16
N SER A 18 -10.14 2.47 12.08
CA SER A 18 -10.22 1.01 11.96
C SER A 18 -10.28 0.34 13.33
N PHE A 19 -11.09 -0.71 13.43
CA PHE A 19 -11.16 -1.58 14.61
C PHE A 19 -9.87 -2.40 14.83
N ARG A 20 -8.97 -2.42 13.84
CA ARG A 20 -7.65 -3.08 13.90
C ARG A 20 -6.51 -2.11 14.19
N CYS A 21 -6.82 -0.86 14.54
CA CYS A 21 -5.81 0.15 14.86
C CYS A 21 -4.82 -0.34 15.92
N ASN A 22 -3.53 -0.31 15.58
CA ASN A 22 -2.45 -0.49 16.54
C ASN A 22 -1.60 0.79 16.57
N PRO A 23 -1.67 1.59 17.65
CA PRO A 23 -0.94 2.86 17.74
C PRO A 23 0.56 2.75 17.48
N ARG A 24 1.17 1.60 17.77
CA ARG A 24 2.61 1.36 17.51
C ARG A 24 2.93 1.34 16.03
N PHE A 25 2.03 0.86 15.18
CA PHE A 25 2.21 0.84 13.73
C PHE A 25 2.05 2.25 13.16
N VAL A 26 1.08 3.01 13.67
CA VAL A 26 0.90 4.43 13.33
C VAL A 26 2.17 5.23 13.67
N GLU A 27 2.72 5.10 14.88
CA GLU A 27 3.97 5.77 15.28
C GLU A 27 5.18 5.37 14.43
N ASN A 28 5.28 4.08 14.08
CA ASN A 28 6.34 3.57 13.23
C ASN A 28 6.28 4.17 11.82
N ALA A 29 5.09 4.19 11.22
CA ALA A 29 4.89 4.80 9.90
C ALA A 29 5.14 6.31 9.92
N GLN A 30 4.70 7.03 10.94
CA GLN A 30 5.03 8.45 11.11
C GLN A 30 6.53 8.69 11.20
N THR A 31 7.27 7.78 11.83
CA THR A 31 8.74 7.84 11.87
C THR A 31 9.34 7.62 10.48
N ALA A 32 8.84 6.63 9.72
CA ALA A 32 9.26 6.40 8.35
C ALA A 32 8.99 7.61 7.45
N TYR A 33 7.80 8.22 7.52
CA TYR A 33 7.49 9.43 6.75
C TYR A 33 8.39 10.61 7.10
N ARG A 34 8.73 10.82 8.38
CA ARG A 34 9.72 11.84 8.78
C ARG A 34 11.10 11.58 8.18
N GLN A 35 11.53 10.32 8.14
CA GLN A 35 12.80 9.95 7.52
C GLN A 35 12.78 10.20 6.01
N LEU A 36 11.72 9.75 5.32
CA LEU A 36 11.51 9.99 3.89
C LEU A 36 11.50 11.49 3.57
N GLN A 37 10.82 12.30 4.37
CA GLN A 37 10.76 13.75 4.21
C GLN A 37 12.12 14.43 4.41
N SER A 38 12.98 13.88 5.26
CA SER A 38 14.34 14.41 5.48
C SER A 38 15.31 14.16 4.32
N MET A 39 14.99 13.21 3.43
CA MET A 39 15.79 12.87 2.25
C MET A 39 15.31 13.65 1.02
N SER A 40 15.32 14.98 1.11
CA SER A 40 14.65 15.87 0.15
C SER A 40 15.30 15.95 -1.24
N ASP A 41 16.51 15.44 -1.39
CA ASP A 41 17.29 15.44 -2.64
C ASP A 41 17.12 14.16 -3.47
N ALA A 42 16.22 13.25 -3.08
CA ALA A 42 15.93 12.06 -3.86
C ALA A 42 15.16 12.40 -5.14
N ASP A 43 15.46 11.70 -6.23
CA ASP A 43 14.77 11.92 -7.51
C ASP A 43 13.40 11.23 -7.56
N LEU A 44 13.23 10.15 -6.79
CA LEU A 44 12.06 9.28 -6.85
C LEU A 44 11.85 8.45 -5.57
N LEU A 45 10.59 8.15 -5.23
CA LEU A 45 10.20 7.09 -4.31
C LEU A 45 9.44 5.98 -5.02
N LEU A 46 9.87 4.74 -4.84
CA LEU A 46 9.13 3.55 -5.23
C LEU A 46 8.50 2.92 -3.99
N VAL A 47 7.21 2.63 -4.05
CA VAL A 47 6.49 1.98 -2.98
C VAL A 47 6.10 0.56 -3.41
N GLY A 48 6.66 -0.43 -2.71
CA GLY A 48 6.54 -1.85 -3.02
C GLY A 48 5.26 -2.53 -2.53
N GLY A 49 4.27 -1.77 -2.06
CA GLY A 49 3.00 -2.27 -1.54
C GLY A 49 2.92 -2.33 -0.01
N ASP A 50 1.73 -2.72 0.45
CA ASP A 50 1.32 -2.76 1.85
C ASP A 50 1.47 -1.39 2.53
N LEU A 51 0.99 -0.36 1.83
CA LEU A 51 0.90 1.02 2.33
C LEU A 51 -0.10 1.15 3.48
N THR A 52 -1.17 0.38 3.40
CA THR A 52 -2.28 0.39 4.35
C THR A 52 -2.29 -0.89 5.17
N ARG A 53 -3.06 -0.91 6.26
CA ARG A 53 -3.29 -2.15 7.01
C ARG A 53 -4.53 -2.86 6.50
N ASP A 54 -5.57 -2.11 6.16
CA ASP A 54 -6.86 -2.65 5.81
C ASP A 54 -7.46 -1.90 4.59
N GLY A 55 -6.63 -1.37 3.69
CA GLY A 55 -7.08 -0.65 2.49
C GLY A 55 -8.01 -1.46 1.60
N SER A 56 -7.87 -2.79 1.64
CA SER A 56 -8.75 -3.75 0.95
C SER A 56 -10.21 -3.73 1.41
N ILE A 57 -10.50 -3.16 2.59
CA ILE A 57 -11.83 -3.03 3.19
C ILE A 57 -12.15 -1.60 3.66
N HIS A 58 -11.16 -0.70 3.68
CA HIS A 58 -11.26 0.65 4.22
C HIS A 58 -10.60 1.67 3.27
N ASP A 59 -11.39 2.20 2.33
CA ASP A 59 -10.94 3.17 1.31
C ASP A 59 -10.24 4.39 1.91
N PHE A 60 -10.65 4.81 3.12
CA PHE A 60 -10.03 5.94 3.80
C PHE A 60 -8.55 5.70 4.17
N GLU A 61 -8.11 4.45 4.35
CA GLU A 61 -6.69 4.19 4.60
C GLU A 61 -5.85 4.44 3.34
N LEU A 62 -6.40 4.16 2.15
CA LEU A 62 -5.76 4.48 0.87
C LEU A 62 -5.70 5.99 0.64
N GLU A 63 -6.77 6.71 0.98
CA GLU A 63 -6.81 8.17 0.96
C GLU A 63 -5.76 8.78 1.90
N GLU A 64 -5.69 8.31 3.14
CA GLU A 64 -4.71 8.75 4.14
C GLU A 64 -3.27 8.45 3.66
N ALA A 65 -3.01 7.27 3.10
CA ALA A 65 -1.71 6.90 2.54
C ALA A 65 -1.31 7.79 1.35
N LYS A 66 -2.23 8.05 0.43
CA LYS A 66 -1.99 8.94 -0.72
C LYS A 66 -1.65 10.36 -0.25
N ALA A 67 -2.38 10.89 0.72
CA ALA A 67 -2.11 12.20 1.29
C ALA A 67 -0.71 12.31 1.92
N GLN A 68 -0.24 11.25 2.59
CA GLN A 68 1.13 11.22 3.14
C GLN A 68 2.19 11.21 2.04
N LEU A 69 2.00 10.43 0.98
CA LEU A 69 2.93 10.35 -0.15
C LEU A 69 2.96 11.65 -0.97
N ASP A 70 1.81 12.32 -1.15
CA ASP A 70 1.71 13.62 -1.83
C ASP A 70 2.40 14.76 -1.07
N ALA A 71 2.62 14.60 0.23
CA ALA A 71 3.33 15.59 1.05
C ALA A 71 4.87 15.47 0.93
N LEU A 72 5.40 14.44 0.26
CA LEU A 72 6.82 14.25 0.06
C LEU A 72 7.36 15.13 -1.09
N PRO A 73 8.64 15.55 -1.05
CA PRO A 73 9.19 16.54 -1.99
C PRO A 73 9.59 15.98 -3.36
N TYR A 74 9.29 14.71 -3.65
CA TYR A 74 9.68 14.02 -4.88
C TYR A 74 8.52 13.18 -5.43
N ALA A 75 8.62 12.81 -6.71
CA ALA A 75 7.65 11.93 -7.34
C ALA A 75 7.61 10.55 -6.66
N HIS A 76 6.45 9.91 -6.67
CA HIS A 76 6.27 8.56 -6.15
C HIS A 76 5.47 7.68 -7.09
N TYR A 77 5.79 6.39 -7.11
CA TYR A 77 5.00 5.34 -7.75
C TYR A 77 4.74 4.22 -6.74
N ALA A 78 3.50 3.76 -6.67
CA ALA A 78 3.10 2.70 -5.77
C ALA A 78 2.46 1.54 -6.52
N ILE A 79 2.84 0.33 -6.15
CA ILE A 79 2.10 -0.89 -6.50
C ILE A 79 1.34 -1.38 -5.26
N PRO A 80 0.19 -2.05 -5.42
CA PRO A 80 -0.55 -2.57 -4.28
C PRO A 80 0.12 -3.82 -3.70
N GLY A 81 0.07 -3.95 -2.38
CA GLY A 81 0.30 -5.20 -1.67
C GLY A 81 -1.01 -5.84 -1.22
N ASN A 82 -0.92 -6.99 -0.54
CA ASN A 82 -2.11 -7.75 -0.15
C ASN A 82 -2.97 -7.07 0.93
N MET A 83 -2.40 -6.15 1.71
CA MET A 83 -3.15 -5.37 2.69
C MET A 83 -3.94 -4.23 2.02
N ASP A 84 -3.45 -3.76 0.87
CA ASP A 84 -4.05 -2.69 0.08
C ASP A 84 -5.23 -3.17 -0.78
N THR A 85 -5.10 -4.35 -1.40
CA THR A 85 -6.09 -4.84 -2.40
C THR A 85 -6.64 -6.22 -2.11
N GLY A 86 -6.34 -6.83 -0.97
CA GLY A 86 -6.78 -8.20 -0.65
C GLY A 86 -5.72 -9.24 -0.98
N ASN A 87 -5.96 -10.50 -0.63
CA ASN A 87 -4.91 -11.52 -0.65
C ASN A 87 -4.43 -11.87 -2.07
N LYS A 88 -3.46 -12.77 -2.19
CA LYS A 88 -2.96 -13.28 -3.48
C LYS A 88 -4.06 -13.85 -4.39
N TRP A 89 -3.81 -13.83 -5.70
CA TRP A 89 -4.57 -14.63 -6.66
C TRP A 89 -4.51 -16.11 -6.27
N ALA A 90 -5.66 -16.70 -5.97
CA ALA A 90 -5.77 -18.06 -5.43
C ALA A 90 -7.00 -18.78 -5.99
N PRO A 91 -6.99 -19.21 -7.27
CA PRO A 91 -8.13 -19.87 -7.89
C PRO A 91 -8.40 -21.29 -7.35
N GLY A 92 -7.58 -21.78 -6.43
CA GLY A 92 -7.72 -23.09 -5.80
C GLY A 92 -7.17 -23.11 -4.37
N PRO A 93 -7.51 -24.14 -3.58
CA PRO A 93 -7.07 -24.27 -2.19
C PRO A 93 -5.55 -24.43 -2.10
N GLY A 94 -4.96 -23.76 -1.10
CA GLY A 94 -3.55 -23.88 -0.76
C GLY A 94 -3.23 -25.12 0.08
N GLY A 95 -1.93 -25.37 0.31
CA GLY A 95 -1.46 -26.54 1.08
C GLY A 95 -1.67 -26.47 2.60
N THR A 96 -2.22 -25.37 3.12
CA THR A 96 -2.38 -25.14 4.57
C THR A 96 -3.77 -25.47 5.10
N GLY A 97 -4.71 -25.86 4.23
CA GLY A 97 -6.12 -26.09 4.61
C GLY A 97 -6.93 -24.82 4.84
N ARG A 98 -6.34 -23.63 4.62
CA ARG A 98 -7.05 -22.35 4.57
C ARG A 98 -7.90 -22.29 3.29
N ASP A 99 -9.08 -21.70 3.39
CA ASP A 99 -9.91 -21.35 2.24
C ASP A 99 -9.32 -20.13 1.52
N ASP A 100 -8.20 -20.34 0.83
CA ASP A 100 -7.52 -19.32 0.04
C ASP A 100 -8.43 -18.74 -1.07
N PRO A 101 -9.27 -19.54 -1.78
CA PRO A 101 -10.22 -19.01 -2.75
C PRO A 101 -11.21 -17.99 -2.19
N ALA A 102 -11.73 -18.20 -0.98
CA ALA A 102 -12.64 -17.23 -0.33
C ALA A 102 -11.96 -15.91 0.06
N LEU A 103 -10.62 -15.84 -0.03
CA LEU A 103 -9.83 -14.67 0.32
C LEU A 103 -9.12 -14.06 -0.90
N MET A 104 -9.38 -14.60 -2.09
CA MET A 104 -8.80 -14.15 -3.33
C MET A 104 -9.05 -12.65 -3.54
N MET A 105 -8.05 -11.93 -4.03
CA MET A 105 -8.23 -10.54 -4.45
C MET A 105 -9.28 -10.41 -5.55
N GLU A 106 -10.14 -9.42 -5.39
CA GLU A 106 -11.23 -9.08 -6.30
C GLU A 106 -10.85 -7.90 -7.20
N PRO A 107 -11.32 -7.85 -8.46
CA PRO A 107 -11.05 -6.72 -9.36
C PRO A 107 -11.45 -5.36 -8.78
N ALA A 108 -12.55 -5.30 -8.02
CA ALA A 108 -13.01 -4.07 -7.39
C ALA A 108 -12.00 -3.48 -6.39
N GLN A 109 -11.15 -4.32 -5.77
CA GLN A 109 -10.12 -3.88 -4.84
C GLN A 109 -8.94 -3.25 -5.60
N LEU A 110 -8.57 -3.81 -6.75
CA LEU A 110 -7.59 -3.19 -7.66
C LEU A 110 -8.10 -1.86 -8.20
N ASP A 111 -9.36 -1.81 -8.65
CA ASP A 111 -9.99 -0.58 -9.12
C ASP A 111 -9.96 0.51 -8.04
N ASN A 112 -10.20 0.13 -6.78
CA ASN A 112 -10.18 1.06 -5.66
C ASN A 112 -8.78 1.64 -5.42
N PHE A 113 -7.73 0.81 -5.40
CA PHE A 113 -6.35 1.28 -5.30
C PHE A 113 -6.00 2.22 -6.47
N SER A 114 -6.40 1.87 -7.69
CA SER A 114 -6.14 2.68 -8.88
C SER A 114 -6.79 4.06 -8.86
N ARG A 115 -7.89 4.26 -8.11
CA ARG A 115 -8.48 5.60 -7.89
C ARG A 115 -7.51 6.56 -7.19
N TYR A 116 -6.63 6.03 -6.34
CA TYR A 116 -5.67 6.82 -5.56
C TYR A 116 -4.29 6.85 -6.21
N PHE A 117 -3.82 5.73 -6.76
CA PHE A 117 -2.42 5.58 -7.21
C PHE A 117 -2.24 5.45 -8.72
N GLY A 118 -3.34 5.53 -9.49
CA GLY A 118 -3.32 5.48 -10.95
C GLY A 118 -3.46 4.06 -11.51
N GLU A 119 -3.45 3.98 -12.84
CA GLU A 119 -3.62 2.71 -13.56
C GLU A 119 -2.48 1.73 -13.27
N MET A 120 -2.83 0.46 -13.08
CA MET A 120 -1.86 -0.62 -12.93
C MET A 120 -1.25 -0.98 -14.28
N PRO A 121 0.07 -1.24 -14.34
CA PRO A 121 0.69 -1.76 -15.57
C PRO A 121 0.37 -3.25 -15.82
N TRP A 122 -0.43 -3.89 -14.96
CA TRP A 122 -0.83 -5.30 -15.04
C TRP A 122 -2.33 -5.47 -14.71
N SER A 123 -2.94 -6.52 -15.24
CA SER A 123 -4.35 -6.86 -15.07
C SER A 123 -4.52 -8.34 -14.74
N VAL A 124 -5.58 -8.67 -14.00
CA VAL A 124 -6.01 -10.06 -13.75
C VAL A 124 -6.86 -10.63 -14.89
N VAL A 125 -7.20 -9.80 -15.88
CA VAL A 125 -7.86 -10.21 -17.12
C VAL A 125 -6.78 -10.54 -18.14
N HIS A 126 -6.73 -11.81 -18.57
CA HIS A 126 -5.82 -12.33 -19.59
C HIS A 126 -6.60 -12.72 -20.85
#